data_AF-A0A529Z5A4-F1
#
_entry.id   AF-A0A529Z5A4-F1
#
_cell.length_a   1.000
_cell.length_b   1.000
_cell.length_c   1.000
_cell.angle_alpha   90.00
_cell.angle_beta   90.00
_cell.angle_gamma   90.00
#
_symmetry.space_group_name_H-M   'P 1'
#
loop_
_entity.id
_entity.type
_entity.pdbx_description
1 polymer ?
#
loop_
_entity_poly.entity_id
_entity_poly.type
_entity_poly.pdbx_seq_one_letter_code
_entity_poly.pdbx_strand_id
1 'polypeptide(L)'
;MLSRPRPSIGRSTSLSRTARGFATLMLAAAVAVSGSVSAFAQGVPVVRDAEIEALVRDYARPIFKAAGLANDGIDIVLVNDPSFNAFVTGRRLFVNTGALVTAETPNEIIGV
;
A
#
# COMPACT_ATOMS: atom_id res chain seq x y z
N MET A 1 39.47 73.62 -13.39
CA MET A 1 38.23 73.17 -12.73
C MET A 1 37.42 72.39 -13.75
N LEU A 2 37.12 71.11 -13.51
CA LEU A 2 35.97 70.37 -14.07
C LEU A 2 36.03 68.93 -13.54
N SER A 3 35.30 68.68 -12.45
CA SER A 3 35.10 67.36 -11.84
C SER A 3 34.34 66.42 -12.78
N ARG A 4 34.81 65.19 -12.93
CA ARG A 4 34.03 64.10 -13.55
C ARG A 4 33.29 63.32 -12.45
N PRO A 5 31.97 63.09 -12.57
CA PRO A 5 31.23 62.30 -11.60
C PRO A 5 31.45 60.80 -11.82
N ARG A 6 31.50 60.04 -10.72
CA ARG A 6 31.48 58.56 -10.72
C ARG A 6 30.03 58.07 -10.90
N PRO A 7 29.76 57.03 -11.72
CA PRO A 7 28.46 56.41 -11.72
C PRO A 7 28.38 55.42 -10.55
N SER A 8 27.64 55.77 -9.51
CA SER A 8 27.05 54.77 -8.61
C SER A 8 25.62 54.53 -9.08
N ILE A 9 25.33 53.37 -9.68
CA ILE A 9 23.94 52.97 -9.93
C ILE A 9 23.73 51.62 -9.26
N GLY A 10 22.84 51.68 -8.26
CA GLY A 10 22.64 50.67 -7.24
C GLY A 10 22.12 49.34 -7.78
N ARG A 11 22.50 48.26 -7.08
CA ARG A 11 21.87 46.95 -7.21
C ARG A 11 20.40 47.10 -6.84
N SER A 12 19.51 47.10 -7.84
CA SER A 12 18.07 47.01 -7.65
C SER A 12 17.73 45.62 -7.10
N THR A 13 17.77 45.47 -5.79
CA THR A 13 17.40 44.22 -5.08
C THR A 13 15.89 43.99 -5.02
N SER A 14 15.09 44.98 -5.43
CA SER A 14 13.62 44.90 -5.41
C SER A 14 13.06 43.92 -6.44
N LEU A 15 13.62 43.92 -7.66
CA LEU A 15 13.17 43.05 -8.76
C LEU A 15 13.35 41.56 -8.44
N SER A 16 14.37 41.23 -7.62
CA SER A 16 14.66 39.85 -7.24
C SER A 16 13.69 39.26 -6.21
N ARG A 17 13.05 40.10 -5.38
CA ARG A 17 12.12 39.64 -4.34
C ARG A 17 10.74 39.32 -4.90
N THR A 18 10.25 40.14 -5.83
CA THR A 18 8.97 39.91 -6.51
C THR A 18 9.03 38.70 -7.44
N ALA A 19 10.15 38.53 -8.18
CA ALA A 19 10.38 37.37 -9.02
C ALA A 19 10.45 36.05 -8.21
N ARG A 20 11.10 36.07 -7.03
CA ARG A 20 11.12 34.92 -6.12
C ARG A 20 9.75 34.61 -5.53
N GLY A 21 8.99 35.63 -5.14
CA GLY A 21 7.62 35.46 -4.64
C GLY A 21 6.69 34.83 -5.67
N PHE A 22 6.80 35.26 -6.93
CA PHE A 22 6.05 34.67 -8.04
C PHE A 22 6.45 33.23 -8.32
N ALA A 23 7.76 32.93 -8.33
CA ALA A 23 8.26 31.56 -8.51
C ALA A 23 7.80 30.62 -7.39
N THR A 24 7.80 31.08 -6.13
CA THR A 24 7.29 30.28 -5.00
C THR A 24 5.78 30.04 -5.09
N LEU A 25 5.01 31.03 -5.56
CA LEU A 25 3.57 30.89 -5.78
C LEU A 25 3.25 29.90 -6.90
N MET A 26 4.02 29.94 -7.99
CA MET A 26 3.86 29.00 -9.11
C MET A 26 4.22 27.56 -8.71
N LEU A 27 5.27 27.38 -7.91
CA LEU A 27 5.63 26.06 -7.41
C LEU A 27 4.58 25.53 -6.42
N ALA A 28 4.07 26.37 -5.52
CA ALA A 28 3.00 26.01 -4.60
C ALA A 28 1.71 25.63 -5.34
N ALA A 29 1.35 26.38 -6.40
CA ALA A 29 0.20 26.05 -7.25
C ALA A 29 0.41 24.74 -8.02
N ALA A 30 1.61 24.47 -8.53
CA ALA A 30 1.93 23.22 -9.22
C ALA A 30 1.82 22.00 -8.27
N VAL A 31 2.30 22.13 -7.03
CA VAL A 31 2.14 21.08 -6.01
C VAL A 31 0.70 20.91 -5.59
N ALA A 32 -0.08 21.99 -5.45
CA ALA A 32 -1.50 21.93 -5.09
C ALA A 32 -2.37 21.25 -6.17
N VAL A 33 -1.97 21.35 -7.44
CA VAL A 33 -2.64 20.69 -8.58
C VAL A 33 -2.09 19.30 -8.87
N SER A 34 -1.00 18.89 -8.19
CA SER A 34 -0.49 17.52 -8.24
C SER A 34 -1.45 16.60 -7.50
N GLY A 35 -2.51 16.16 -8.20
CA GLY A 35 -3.49 15.22 -7.66
C GLY A 35 -2.81 13.97 -7.11
N SER A 36 -3.34 13.44 -6.02
CA SER A 36 -2.93 12.13 -5.48
C SER A 36 -3.15 11.07 -6.55
N VAL A 37 -2.06 10.57 -7.16
CA VAL A 37 -2.14 9.36 -7.96
C VAL A 37 -2.59 8.24 -7.02
N SER A 38 -3.74 7.64 -7.31
CA SER A 38 -4.17 6.44 -6.61
C SER A 38 -3.10 5.38 -6.87
N ALA A 39 -2.39 4.96 -5.83
CA ALA A 39 -1.51 3.81 -5.94
C ALA A 39 -2.42 2.61 -6.19
N PHE A 40 -2.55 2.22 -7.46
CA PHE A 40 -3.12 0.93 -7.82
C PHE A 40 -2.14 -0.12 -7.29
N ALA A 41 -2.37 -0.54 -6.05
CA ALA A 41 -1.79 -1.77 -5.55
C ALA A 41 -2.32 -2.87 -6.48
N GLN A 42 -1.52 -3.21 -7.48
CA GLN A 42 -1.72 -4.31 -8.41
C GLN A 42 -1.42 -5.64 -7.68
N GLY A 43 -1.95 -5.75 -6.47
CA GLY A 43 -1.76 -6.84 -5.54
C GLY A 43 -3.06 -7.59 -5.42
N VAL A 44 -2.95 -8.91 -5.39
CA VAL A 44 -4.00 -9.89 -5.09
C VAL A 44 -5.11 -9.24 -4.26
N PRO A 45 -6.38 -9.25 -4.70
CA PRO A 45 -7.45 -8.55 -4.00
C PRO A 45 -7.69 -9.23 -2.65
N VAL A 46 -7.01 -8.77 -1.61
CA VAL A 46 -7.07 -9.38 -0.27
C VAL A 46 -8.31 -8.90 0.46
N VAL A 47 -9.08 -9.84 1.00
CA VAL A 47 -10.16 -9.57 1.95
C VAL A 47 -9.55 -9.57 3.35
N ARG A 48 -9.79 -8.50 4.12
CA ARG A 48 -9.41 -8.45 5.53
C ARG A 48 -10.65 -8.63 6.39
N ASP A 49 -10.88 -9.86 6.81
CA ASP A 49 -12.00 -10.23 7.66
C ASP A 49 -11.46 -10.98 8.88
N ALA A 50 -11.46 -10.30 10.03
CA ALA A 50 -10.87 -10.85 11.25
C ALA A 50 -11.64 -12.07 11.78
N GLU A 51 -12.95 -12.17 11.53
CA GLU A 51 -13.76 -13.29 12.00
C GLU A 51 -13.49 -14.54 11.16
N ILE A 52 -13.50 -14.40 9.83
CA ILE A 52 -13.22 -15.52 8.93
C ILE A 52 -11.77 -15.99 9.10
N GLU A 53 -10.80 -15.07 9.17
CA GLU A 53 -9.39 -15.43 9.39
C GLU A 53 -9.19 -16.18 10.72
N ALA A 54 -9.85 -15.75 11.80
CA ALA A 54 -9.81 -16.42 13.09
C ALA A 54 -10.45 -17.81 13.05
N LEU A 55 -11.60 -17.93 12.39
CA LEU A 55 -12.32 -19.20 12.27
C LEU A 55 -11.51 -20.22 11.45
N VAL A 56 -10.98 -19.82 10.30
CA VAL A 56 -10.10 -20.69 9.49
C VAL A 56 -8.86 -21.09 10.29
N ARG A 57 -8.29 -20.17 11.07
CA ARG A 57 -7.16 -20.47 11.96
C ARG A 57 -7.51 -21.51 13.03
N ASP A 58 -8.70 -21.43 13.62
CA ASP A 58 -9.14 -22.37 14.63
C ASP A 58 -9.29 -23.79 14.04
N TYR A 59 -9.84 -23.91 12.83
CA TYR A 59 -9.94 -25.19 12.11
C TYR A 59 -8.59 -25.72 11.63
N ALA A 60 -7.66 -24.85 11.21
CA ALA A 60 -6.34 -25.25 10.76
C ALA A 60 -5.37 -25.58 11.90
N ARG A 61 -5.60 -25.07 13.11
CA ARG A 61 -4.75 -25.29 14.30
C ARG A 61 -4.43 -26.77 14.57
N PRO A 62 -5.38 -27.72 14.59
CA PRO A 62 -5.06 -29.14 14.77
C PRO A 62 -4.16 -29.69 13.66
N ILE A 63 -4.32 -29.24 12.42
CA ILE A 63 -3.48 -29.63 11.27
C ILE A 63 -2.06 -29.09 11.47
N PHE A 64 -1.91 -27.81 11.80
CA PHE A 64 -0.60 -27.22 12.09
C PHE A 64 0.10 -27.90 13.26
N LYS A 65 -0.65 -28.30 14.29
CA LYS A 65 -0.09 -29.05 15.43
C LYS A 65 0.40 -30.43 15.03
N ALA A 66 -0.37 -31.17 14.23
CA ALA A 66 0.04 -32.47 13.70
C ALA A 66 1.28 -32.35 12.79
N ALA A 67 1.40 -31.26 12.05
CA ALA A 67 2.55 -30.95 11.19
C ALA A 67 3.78 -30.40 11.94
N GLY A 68 3.70 -30.17 13.26
CA GLY A 68 4.78 -29.57 14.05
C GLY A 68 4.95 -28.05 13.88
N LEU A 69 4.01 -27.39 13.20
CA LEU A 69 4.04 -25.95 12.84
C LEU A 69 3.23 -25.07 13.81
N ALA A 70 2.78 -25.60 14.96
CA ALA A 70 1.83 -24.92 15.87
C ALA A 70 2.31 -23.53 16.37
N ASN A 71 3.62 -23.31 16.45
CA ASN A 71 4.22 -22.06 16.92
C ASN A 71 4.80 -21.21 15.76
N ASP A 72 4.62 -21.63 14.51
CA ASP A 72 5.26 -21.02 13.36
C ASP A 72 4.54 -19.77 12.86
N GLY A 73 3.61 -19.21 13.65
CA GLY A 73 2.96 -17.92 13.37
C GLY A 73 2.51 -17.80 11.91
N ILE A 74 1.76 -18.80 11.43
CA ILE A 74 1.27 -18.84 10.05
C ILE A 74 0.21 -17.76 9.89
N ASP A 75 0.42 -16.80 8.98
CA ASP A 75 -0.61 -15.81 8.63
C ASP A 75 -1.61 -16.43 7.67
N ILE A 76 -2.90 -16.24 7.89
CA ILE A 76 -3.94 -16.67 6.97
C ILE A 76 -4.44 -15.42 6.26
N VAL A 77 -4.45 -15.46 4.93
CA VAL A 77 -4.81 -14.32 4.08
C VAL A 77 -5.94 -14.75 3.16
N LEU A 78 -7.05 -14.04 3.19
CA LEU A 78 -8.17 -14.29 2.29
C LEU A 78 -7.99 -13.53 0.98
N VAL A 79 -8.19 -14.21 -0.14
CA VAL A 79 -8.10 -13.66 -1.48
C VAL A 79 -9.50 -13.63 -2.09
N ASN A 80 -9.95 -12.46 -2.54
CA ASN A 80 -11.22 -12.26 -3.20
C ASN A 80 -11.18 -12.80 -4.64
N ASP A 81 -11.28 -14.12 -4.77
CA ASP A 81 -11.27 -14.84 -6.03
C ASP A 81 -12.30 -15.98 -5.92
N PRO A 82 -13.27 -16.07 -6.85
CA PRO A 82 -14.29 -17.11 -6.83
C PRO A 82 -13.77 -18.51 -7.18
N SER A 83 -12.50 -18.66 -7.56
CA SER A 83 -11.89 -19.95 -7.86
C SER A 83 -11.64 -20.79 -6.60
N PHE A 84 -11.91 -22.09 -6.67
CA PHE A 84 -11.59 -23.03 -5.59
C PHE A 84 -10.09 -23.29 -5.54
N ASN A 85 -9.36 -22.57 -4.67
CA ASN A 85 -7.92 -22.68 -4.54
C ASN A 85 -7.44 -22.23 -3.15
N ALA A 86 -6.36 -22.84 -2.68
CA ALA A 86 -5.59 -22.39 -1.53
C ALA A 86 -4.11 -22.72 -1.78
N PHE A 87 -3.20 -21.90 -1.28
CA PHE A 87 -1.77 -22.17 -1.45
C PHE A 87 -0.95 -21.53 -0.34
N VAL A 88 0.25 -22.07 -0.11
CA VAL A 88 1.17 -21.59 0.93
C VAL A 88 2.41 -20.99 0.29
N THR A 89 2.85 -19.84 0.80
CA THR A 89 4.18 -19.29 0.49
C THR A 89 4.83 -18.70 1.74
N GLY A 90 6.06 -19.13 2.03
CA GLY A 90 6.75 -18.81 3.27
C GLY A 90 5.94 -19.24 4.50
N ARG A 91 5.53 -18.26 5.31
CA ARG A 91 4.71 -18.47 6.52
C ARG A 91 3.27 -17.97 6.34
N ARG A 92 2.79 -17.90 5.09
CA ARG A 92 1.45 -17.41 4.78
C ARG A 92 0.65 -18.44 4.02
N LEU A 93 -0.54 -18.72 4.50
CA LEU A 93 -1.57 -19.51 3.83
C LEU A 93 -2.54 -18.53 3.16
N PHE A 94 -2.70 -18.65 1.85
CA PHE A 94 -3.67 -17.90 1.07
C PHE A 94 -4.86 -18.79 0.77
N VAL A 95 -6.06 -18.30 1.06
CA VAL A 95 -7.31 -19.01 0.82
C VAL A 95 -8.20 -18.13 -0.03
N ASN A 96 -8.64 -18.63 -1.19
CA ASN A 96 -9.58 -17.92 -2.02
C ASN A 96 -10.99 -17.97 -1.40
N THR A 97 -11.75 -16.88 -1.48
CA THR A 97 -13.14 -16.83 -1.01
C THR A 97 -14.02 -17.86 -1.72
N GLY A 98 -13.75 -18.15 -2.99
CA GLY A 98 -14.39 -19.23 -3.75
C GLY A 98 -14.24 -20.59 -3.10
N ALA A 99 -13.09 -20.89 -2.50
CA ALA A 99 -12.89 -22.13 -1.76
C ALA A 99 -13.88 -22.22 -0.58
N LEU A 100 -14.03 -21.14 0.19
CA LEU A 100 -14.91 -21.11 1.37
C LEU A 100 -16.41 -21.18 1.02
N VAL A 101 -16.82 -20.60 -0.11
CA VAL A 101 -18.22 -20.58 -0.55
C VAL A 101 -18.63 -21.89 -1.21
N THR A 102 -17.72 -22.54 -1.92
CA THR A 102 -18.00 -23.76 -2.68
C THR A 102 -17.77 -25.02 -1.86
N ALA A 103 -16.95 -25.00 -0.80
CA ALA A 103 -16.78 -26.15 0.07
C ALA A 103 -18.09 -26.49 0.79
N GLU A 104 -18.60 -27.70 0.58
CA GLU A 104 -19.81 -28.21 1.23
C GLU A 104 -19.48 -28.77 2.62
N THR A 105 -18.22 -29.19 2.83
CA THR A 105 -17.72 -29.64 4.13
C THR A 105 -16.32 -29.09 4.43
N PRO A 106 -15.96 -28.87 5.71
CA PRO A 106 -14.63 -28.38 6.08
C PRO A 106 -13.48 -29.24 5.54
N ASN A 107 -13.72 -30.54 5.31
CA ASN A 107 -12.71 -31.47 4.83
C ASN A 107 -12.28 -31.22 3.38
N GLU A 108 -13.09 -30.54 2.57
CA GLU A 108 -12.76 -30.23 1.17
C GLU A 108 -11.68 -29.14 1.05
N ILE A 109 -11.57 -28.26 2.06
CA ILE A 109 -10.51 -27.24 2.14
C ILE A 109 -9.17 -27.85 2.57
N ILE A 110 -9.18 -29.02 3.23
CA ILE A 110 -7.96 -29.64 3.76
C ILE A 110 -7.11 -30.27 2.64
N GLY A 111 -7.72 -30.57 1.49
CA GLY A 111 -7.10 -31.28 0.38
C GLY A 111 -6.51 -30.42 -0.75
N VAL A 112 -6.62 -29.09 -0.66
CA VAL A 112 -6.05 -28.14 -1.64
C VAL A 112 -4.74 -27.53 -1.17
#